data_AF-A0A1B4V7X6-F1
#
_entry.id   AF-A0A1B4V7X6-F1
#
_cell.length_a   1.000
_cell.length_b   1.000
_cell.length_c   1.000
_cell.angle_alpha   90.00
_cell.angle_beta   90.00
_cell.angle_gamma   90.00
#
_symmetry.space_group_name_H-M   'P 1'
#
loop_
_entity.id
_entity.type
_entity.pdbx_description
1 polymer ?
#
loop_
_entity_poly.entity_id
_entity_poly.type
_entity_poly.pdbx_seq_one_letter_code
_entity_poly.pdbx_strand_id
1 'polypeptide(L)'
;MIRIRIGEEERDYASADEHWINQQINRRRADGQAVCVRVTVREAGLDMVLSTPTCATGGGGRQPRPQEKQVFELWDQRGLNDASFAGGNLIAFLRQLKSYL
;
A
#
# COMPACT_ATOMS: atom_id res chain seq x y z
N MET A 1 -7.60 -10.67 -5.47
CA MET A 1 -6.13 -10.57 -5.46
C MET A 1 -5.70 -9.24 -4.88
N ILE A 2 -4.64 -9.24 -4.09
CA ILE A 2 -3.98 -8.03 -3.57
C ILE A 2 -2.55 -8.01 -4.13
N ARG A 3 -2.17 -6.90 -4.77
CA ARG A 3 -0.83 -6.67 -5.33
C ARG A 3 -0.17 -5.48 -4.70
N ILE A 4 1.11 -5.62 -4.40
CA ILE A 4 1.94 -4.61 -3.75
C ILE A 4 3.09 -4.27 -4.69
N ARG A 5 3.14 -3.02 -5.12
CA ARG A 5 4.23 -2.47 -5.92
C ARG A 5 5.02 -1.45 -5.10
N ILE A 6 6.34 -1.61 -5.03
CA ILE A 6 7.27 -0.70 -4.35
C ILE A 6 8.30 -0.21 -5.36
N GLY A 7 8.08 1.02 -5.85
CA GLY A 7 8.72 1.56 -7.05
C GLY A 7 8.46 0.69 -8.28
N GLU A 8 9.47 0.00 -8.80
CA GLU A 8 9.36 -0.85 -10.01
C GLU A 8 9.10 -2.33 -9.71
N GLU A 9 9.25 -2.74 -8.45
CA GLU A 9 9.08 -4.14 -8.05
C GLU A 9 7.63 -4.38 -7.63
N GLU A 10 7.00 -5.43 -8.17
CA GLU A 10 5.62 -5.81 -7.85
C GLU A 10 5.55 -7.27 -7.39
N ARG A 11 4.78 -7.53 -6.33
CA ARG A 11 4.48 -8.87 -5.84
C ARG A 11 3.02 -8.99 -5.41
N ASP A 12 2.46 -10.19 -5.56
CA ASP A 12 1.20 -10.53 -4.91
C ASP A 12 1.39 -10.65 -3.39
N TYR A 13 0.31 -10.47 -2.63
CA TYR A 13 0.30 -10.53 -1.17
C TYR A 13 1.00 -11.75 -0.58
N ALA A 14 0.78 -12.94 -1.16
CA ALA A 14 1.37 -14.18 -0.68
C ALA A 14 2.91 -14.21 -0.78
N SER A 15 3.49 -13.41 -1.67
CA SER A 15 4.94 -13.37 -1.94
C SER A 15 5.60 -12.07 -1.42
N ALA A 16 4.79 -11.11 -0.97
CA ALA A 16 5.23 -9.84 -0.42
C ALA A 16 5.44 -9.95 1.10
N ASP A 17 6.40 -10.77 1.52
CA ASP A 17 6.73 -10.96 2.93
C ASP A 17 7.35 -9.71 3.57
N GLU A 18 7.41 -9.71 4.92
CA GLU A 18 7.96 -8.59 5.70
C GLU A 18 9.40 -8.26 5.36
N HIS A 19 10.21 -9.29 5.07
CA HIS A 19 11.62 -9.11 4.75
C HIS A 19 11.77 -8.38 3.42
N TRP A 20 11.03 -8.79 2.39
CA TRP A 20 11.00 -8.13 1.08
C TRP A 20 10.50 -6.69 1.20
N ILE A 21 9.41 -6.44 1.93
CA ILE A 21 8.87 -5.08 2.12
C ILE A 21 9.92 -4.17 2.76
N ASN A 22 10.52 -4.59 3.87
CA ASN A 22 11.52 -3.81 4.58
C ASN A 22 12.77 -3.60 3.71
N GLN A 23 13.22 -4.63 2.98
CA GLN A 23 14.34 -4.51 2.07
C GLN A 23 14.10 -3.46 0.99
N GLN A 24 12.94 -3.47 0.32
CA GLN A 24 12.62 -2.52 -0.74
C GLN A 24 12.55 -1.07 -0.22
N ILE A 25 11.92 -0.87 0.93
CA ILE A 25 11.76 0.46 1.53
C ILE A 25 13.10 1.01 2.02
N ASN A 26 13.87 0.20 2.76
CA ASN A 26 15.13 0.64 3.35
C ASN A 26 16.21 0.88 2.29
N ARG A 27 16.30 0.01 1.26
CA ARG A 27 17.25 0.21 0.16
C ARG A 27 17.00 1.54 -0.55
N ARG A 28 15.75 1.82 -0.93
CA ARG A 28 15.39 3.07 -1.60
C ARG A 28 15.71 4.30 -0.74
N ARG A 29 15.44 4.24 0.56
CA ARG A 29 15.80 5.32 1.50
C ARG A 29 17.31 5.53 1.61
N ALA A 30 18.08 4.45 1.70
CA ALA A 30 19.54 4.51 1.73
C ALA A 30 20.10 5.12 0.43
N ASP A 31 19.45 4.87 -0.70
CA ASP A 31 19.77 5.45 -2.00
C ASP A 31 19.23 6.88 -2.19
N GLY A 32 18.62 7.48 -1.14
CA GLY A 32 18.05 8.85 -1.21
C GLY A 32 16.80 8.97 -2.09
N GLN A 33 16.18 7.84 -2.45
CA GLN A 33 15.00 7.81 -3.33
C GLN A 33 13.70 7.91 -2.54
N ALA A 34 12.72 8.61 -3.11
CA ALA A 34 11.37 8.60 -2.60
C ALA A 34 10.76 7.19 -2.71
N VAL A 35 10.13 6.72 -1.64
CA VAL A 35 9.51 5.38 -1.62
C VAL A 35 8.07 5.50 -2.09
N CYS A 36 7.80 5.17 -3.34
CA CYS A 36 6.44 5.02 -3.86
C CYS A 36 5.93 3.59 -3.62
N VAL A 37 4.84 3.46 -2.87
CA VAL A 37 4.13 2.20 -2.68
C VAL A 37 2.75 2.33 -3.29
N ARG A 38 2.36 1.34 -4.10
CA ARG A 38 1.03 1.19 -4.65
C ARG A 38 0.46 -0.18 -4.28
N VAL A 39 -0.72 -0.17 -3.66
CA VAL A 39 -1.45 -1.40 -3.32
C VAL A 39 -2.72 -1.47 -4.16
N THR A 40 -2.84 -2.51 -4.96
CA THR A 40 -4.04 -2.78 -5.77
C THR A 40 -4.85 -3.89 -5.14
N VAL A 41 -6.12 -3.63 -4.85
CA VAL A 41 -7.04 -4.58 -4.22
C VAL A 41 -8.16 -4.90 -5.21
N ARG A 42 -8.25 -6.18 -5.61
CA ARG A 42 -9.29 -6.72 -6.51
C ARG A 42 -9.85 -8.02 -5.94
N GLU A 43 -10.50 -7.96 -4.78
CA GLU A 43 -11.21 -9.10 -4.15
C GLU A 43 -12.31 -8.62 -3.20
N ALA A 44 -13.17 -9.55 -2.78
CA ALA A 44 -14.30 -9.28 -1.87
C ALA A 44 -15.21 -8.12 -2.32
N GLY A 45 -15.36 -7.94 -3.63
CA GLY A 45 -16.16 -6.85 -4.20
C GLY A 45 -15.46 -5.48 -4.23
N LEU A 46 -14.20 -5.38 -3.79
CA LEU A 46 -13.36 -4.18 -3.90
C LEU A 46 -12.60 -4.17 -5.24
N ASP A 47 -12.53 -2.99 -5.87
CA ASP A 47 -11.63 -2.70 -6.98
C ASP A 47 -11.07 -1.29 -6.77
N MET A 48 -9.90 -1.23 -6.13
CA MET A 48 -9.31 0.04 -5.71
C MET A 48 -7.79 0.00 -5.73
N VAL A 49 -7.19 1.19 -5.89
CA VAL A 49 -5.75 1.41 -5.86
C VAL A 49 -5.44 2.44 -4.79
N LEU A 50 -4.55 2.09 -3.87
CA LEU A 50 -3.99 2.97 -2.85
C LEU A 50 -2.57 3.31 -3.25
N SER A 51 -2.13 4.54 -3.01
CA SER A 51 -0.78 4.98 -3.33
C SER A 51 -0.27 5.94 -2.26
N THR A 52 1.01 5.83 -1.91
CA THR A 52 1.67 6.81 -1.04
C THR A 52 1.82 8.15 -1.79
N PRO A 53 1.97 9.28 -1.09
CA PRO A 53 2.03 10.62 -1.72
C PRO A 53 3.18 10.80 -2.71
N THR A 54 4.24 10.02 -2.53
CA THR A 54 5.46 10.00 -3.34
C THR A 54 5.27 9.33 -4.70
N CYS A 55 4.14 8.68 -4.94
CA CYS A 55 3.80 8.13 -6.23
C CYS A 55 3.27 9.21 -7.17
N ALA A 56 3.63 9.16 -8.45
CA ALA A 56 2.98 9.97 -9.47
C ALA A 56 1.45 9.72 -9.44
N THR A 57 0.69 10.81 -9.31
CA THR A 57 -0.74 10.80 -9.04
C THR A 57 -1.53 10.17 -10.19
N GLY A 58 -2.38 9.21 -9.85
CA GLY A 58 -3.33 8.62 -10.78
C GLY A 58 -4.45 7.93 -10.01
N GLY A 59 -5.57 8.62 -9.82
CA GLY A 59 -6.78 8.05 -9.25
C GLY A 59 -7.64 9.06 -8.49
N GLY A 60 -8.80 9.39 -9.06
CA GLY A 60 -9.79 10.28 -8.44
C GLY A 60 -10.86 10.68 -9.44
N GLY A 61 -11.93 9.88 -9.52
CA GLY A 61 -13.08 10.21 -10.38
C GLY A 61 -14.43 9.76 -9.81
N ARG A 62 -14.42 8.77 -8.91
CA ARG A 62 -15.61 8.23 -8.28
C ARG A 62 -15.49 8.27 -6.76
N GLN A 63 -16.58 8.59 -6.10
CA GLN A 63 -16.69 8.52 -4.65
C GLN A 63 -16.55 7.06 -4.15
N PRO A 64 -15.74 6.80 -3.11
CA PRO A 64 -15.61 5.47 -2.54
C PRO A 64 -16.92 4.92 -2.01
N ARG A 65 -17.14 3.60 -2.17
CA ARG A 65 -18.18 2.84 -1.49
C ARG A 65 -17.88 2.71 0.01
N PRO A 66 -18.86 2.37 0.86
CA PRO A 66 -18.65 2.21 2.30
C PRO A 66 -17.50 1.25 2.66
N GLN A 67 -17.37 0.11 1.97
CA GLN A 67 -16.28 -0.84 2.20
C GLN A 67 -14.92 -0.30 1.74
N GLU A 68 -14.86 0.39 0.59
CA GLU A 68 -13.63 1.04 0.12
C GLU A 68 -13.20 2.15 1.09
N LYS A 69 -14.14 2.88 1.67
CA LYS A 69 -13.89 3.91 2.67
C LYS A 69 -13.19 3.34 3.91
N GLN A 70 -13.60 2.17 4.40
CA GLN A 70 -12.93 1.51 5.53
C GLN A 70 -11.46 1.18 5.21
N VAL A 71 -11.17 0.78 3.96
CA VAL A 71 -9.80 0.53 3.53
C VAL A 71 -8.98 1.83 3.45
N PHE A 72 -9.57 2.92 2.97
CA PHE A 72 -8.93 4.24 2.99
C PHE A 72 -8.68 4.75 4.41
N GLU A 73 -9.64 4.59 5.33
CA GLU A 73 -9.49 4.94 6.74
C GLU A 73 -8.36 4.10 7.38
N LEU A 74 -8.30 2.81 7.09
CA LEU A 74 -7.21 1.95 7.54
C LEU A 74 -5.85 2.42 7.00
N TRP A 75 -5.78 2.79 5.72
CA TRP A 75 -4.55 3.33 5.12
C TRP A 75 -4.06 4.59 5.82
N ASP A 76 -4.98 5.51 6.10
CA ASP A 76 -4.70 6.77 6.81
C ASP A 76 -4.27 6.52 8.27
N GLN A 77 -4.99 5.68 9.00
CA GLN A 77 -4.66 5.29 10.37
C GLN A 77 -3.29 4.63 10.51
N ARG A 78 -2.82 3.95 9.46
CA ARG A 78 -1.47 3.36 9.41
C ARG A 78 -0.40 4.37 8.99
N GLY A 79 -0.75 5.63 8.74
CA GLY A 79 0.21 6.68 8.41
C GLY A 79 0.85 6.52 7.03
N LEU A 80 0.19 5.81 6.10
CA LEU A 80 0.70 5.61 4.74
C LEU A 80 0.46 6.83 3.83
N ASN A 81 -0.22 7.85 4.35
CA ASN A 81 -0.30 9.19 3.76
C ASN A 81 0.90 10.09 4.15
N ASP A 82 1.83 9.60 4.97
CA ASP A 82 3.07 10.29 5.30
C ASP A 82 4.21 9.78 4.40
N ALA A 83 4.99 10.68 3.78
CA ALA A 83 6.15 10.32 2.97
C ALA A 83 7.26 9.60 3.77
N SER A 84 7.26 9.76 5.10
CA SER A 84 8.22 9.19 6.03
C SER A 84 7.80 7.85 6.66
N PHE A 85 6.67 7.24 6.23
CA PHE A 85 6.17 5.95 6.72
C PHE A 85 7.23 4.83 6.79
N ALA A 86 7.21 3.98 7.83
CA ALA A 86 8.12 2.84 7.91
C ALA A 86 7.54 1.58 7.24
N GLY A 87 8.38 0.58 6.93
CA GLY A 87 7.91 -0.69 6.38
C GLY A 87 6.92 -1.42 7.30
N GLY A 88 7.08 -1.26 8.62
CA GLY A 88 6.13 -1.76 9.61
C GLY A 88 4.70 -1.22 9.43
N ASN A 89 4.55 0.03 8.97
CA ASN A 89 3.24 0.63 8.69
C ASN A 89 2.53 -0.11 7.55
N LEU A 90 3.25 -0.40 6.46
CA LEU A 90 2.72 -1.13 5.31
C LEU A 90 2.38 -2.58 5.69
N ILE A 91 3.26 -3.24 6.44
CA ILE A 91 3.03 -4.61 6.93
C ILE A 91 1.77 -4.66 7.81
N ALA A 92 1.61 -3.72 8.75
CA ALA A 92 0.45 -3.65 9.62
C ALA A 92 -0.84 -3.41 8.83
N PHE A 93 -0.80 -2.53 7.83
CA PHE A 93 -1.90 -2.33 6.89
C PHE A 93 -2.29 -3.63 6.18
N LEU A 94 -1.32 -4.33 5.58
CA LEU A 94 -1.56 -5.55 4.80
C LEU A 94 -2.12 -6.69 5.67
N ARG A 95 -1.63 -6.86 6.89
CA ARG A 95 -2.17 -7.84 7.85
C ARG A 95 -3.62 -7.56 8.20
N GLN A 96 -3.94 -6.31 8.54
CA GLN A 96 -5.29 -5.95 8.92
C GLN A 96 -6.25 -5.95 7.73
N LEU A 97 -5.81 -5.50 6.56
CA LEU A 97 -6.57 -5.60 5.31
C LEU A 97 -6.98 -7.05 5.05
N LYS A 98 -6.07 -8.02 5.24
CA LYS A 98 -6.40 -9.43 5.01
C LYS A 98 -7.42 -9.99 6.00
N SER A 99 -7.51 -9.43 7.20
CA SER A 99 -8.56 -9.83 8.16
C SER A 99 -9.95 -9.27 7.84
N TYR A 100 -10.03 -8.23 7.00
CA TYR A 100 -11.28 -7.64 6.54
C TYR A 100 -11.85 -8.30 5.27
N LEU A 101 -11.04 -9.07 4.53
CA LEU A 101 -11.36 -9.65 3.21
C LEU A 101 -11.53 -11.16 3.27
#